data_AF-A0AAU9V7Q0-F1
#
_entry.id   AF-A0AAU9V7Q0-F1
#
_cell.length_a   1.000
_cell.length_b   1.000
_cell.length_c   1.000
_cell.angle_alpha   90.00
_cell.angle_beta   90.00
_cell.angle_gamma   90.00
#
_symmetry.space_group_name_H-M   'P 1'
#
loop_
_entity.id
_entity.type
_entity.pdbx_description
1 polymer ?
#
loop_
_entity_poly.entity_id
_entity_poly.type
_entity_poly.pdbx_seq_one_letter_code
_entity_poly.pdbx_strand_id
1 'polypeptide(L)'
;MPDGIYLNARELGPEKLAEEMNKLILNPDLYADYFRWKNHYSYHTREESVETDDYCRFCSILNDEKLVKKVTTYPNFREWWNPPDRC
;
A
#
# COMPACT_ATOMS: atom_id res chain seq x y z
N MET A 1 12.34 -9.49 4.70
CA MET A 1 10.88 -9.42 4.65
C MET A 1 10.40 -10.86 4.86
N PRO A 2 9.72 -11.17 5.98
CA PRO A 2 9.30 -12.54 6.30
C PRO A 2 8.48 -13.20 5.20
N ASP A 3 8.51 -14.52 5.14
CA ASP A 3 7.72 -15.27 4.16
C ASP A 3 6.22 -15.10 4.43
N GLY A 4 5.43 -15.05 3.36
CA GLY A 4 3.97 -14.95 3.43
C GLY A 4 3.41 -13.53 3.64
N ILE A 5 4.25 -12.50 3.79
CA ILE A 5 3.75 -11.10 3.95
C ILE A 5 3.55 -10.36 2.63
N TYR A 6 3.97 -10.95 1.51
CA TYR A 6 3.73 -10.47 0.16
C TYR A 6 3.68 -11.64 -0.82
N LEU A 7 3.01 -11.45 -1.96
CA LEU A 7 3.02 -12.40 -3.06
C LEU A 7 4.26 -12.12 -3.92
N ASN A 8 5.18 -13.06 -4.00
CA ASN A 8 6.41 -12.87 -4.77
C ASN A 8 6.13 -13.04 -6.27
N ALA A 9 5.99 -11.92 -6.97
CA ALA A 9 5.74 -11.89 -8.40
C ALA A 9 6.86 -12.56 -9.24
N ARG A 10 8.11 -12.55 -8.75
CA ARG A 10 9.24 -13.18 -9.45
C ARG A 10 9.19 -14.71 -9.39
N GLU A 11 8.63 -15.25 -8.31
CA GLU A 11 8.49 -16.69 -8.11
C GLU A 11 7.21 -17.24 -8.77
N LEU A 12 6.10 -16.52 -8.63
CA LEU A 12 4.79 -16.96 -9.14
C LEU A 12 4.65 -16.74 -10.66
N GLY A 13 5.27 -15.68 -11.18
CA GLY A 13 4.96 -15.18 -12.52
C GLY A 13 3.58 -14.51 -12.60
N PRO A 14 3.28 -13.84 -13.73
CA PRO A 14 2.12 -12.94 -13.82
C PRO A 14 0.76 -13.64 -13.72
N GLU A 15 0.60 -14.82 -14.35
CA GLU A 15 -0.68 -15.53 -14.39
C GLU A 15 -1.08 -16.05 -13.00
N LYS A 16 -0.21 -16.81 -12.35
CA LYS A 16 -0.47 -17.36 -11.00
C LYS A 16 -0.60 -16.26 -9.95
N LEU A 17 0.15 -15.18 -10.10
CA LEU A 17 -0.01 -14.00 -9.24
C LEU A 17 -1.42 -13.42 -9.36
N ALA A 18 -1.91 -13.23 -10.59
CA ALA A 18 -3.25 -12.72 -10.82
C ALA A 18 -4.33 -13.68 -10.30
N GLU A 19 -4.14 -14.99 -10.47
CA GLU A 19 -5.05 -16.01 -9.95
C GLU A 19 -5.14 -15.96 -8.41
N GLU A 20 -4.01 -15.94 -7.70
CA GLU A 20 -4.00 -15.85 -6.24
C GLU A 20 -4.57 -14.50 -5.76
N MET A 21 -4.25 -13.39 -6.42
CA MET A 21 -4.85 -12.08 -6.11
C MET A 21 -6.38 -12.13 -6.25
N ASN A 22 -6.89 -12.70 -7.35
CA ASN A 22 -8.33 -12.80 -7.60
C ASN A 22 -9.03 -13.67 -6.55
N LYS A 23 -8.43 -14.82 -6.21
CA LYS A 23 -8.93 -15.73 -5.17
C LYS A 23 -9.02 -15.05 -3.80
N LEU A 24 -7.98 -14.30 -3.41
CA LEU A 24 -7.98 -13.54 -2.16
C LEU A 24 -9.03 -12.43 -2.17
N ILE A 25 -9.10 -11.62 -3.24
CA ILE A 25 -10.05 -10.48 -3.33
C ILE A 25 -11.51 -10.95 -3.28
N LEU A 26 -11.83 -12.09 -3.89
CA LEU A 26 -13.19 -12.62 -3.94
C LEU A 26 -13.61 -13.36 -2.66
N ASN A 27 -12.67 -13.69 -1.76
CA ASN A 27 -12.95 -14.40 -0.52
C ASN A 27 -12.48 -13.58 0.70
N PRO A 28 -13.39 -12.88 1.40
CA PRO A 28 -13.05 -12.01 2.52
C PRO A 28 -12.29 -12.72 3.66
N ASP A 29 -12.60 -13.99 3.93
CA ASP A 29 -11.94 -14.75 5.00
C ASP A 29 -10.50 -15.06 4.63
N LEU A 30 -10.25 -15.53 3.39
CA LEU A 30 -8.90 -15.77 2.90
C LEU A 30 -8.09 -14.47 2.81
N TYR A 31 -8.72 -13.37 2.41
CA TYR A 31 -8.09 -12.05 2.41
C TYR A 31 -7.66 -11.64 3.82
N ALA A 32 -8.58 -11.71 4.78
CA ALA A 32 -8.29 -11.35 6.17
C ALA A 32 -7.19 -12.24 6.77
N ASP A 33 -7.26 -13.55 6.50
CA ASP A 33 -6.26 -14.52 6.94
C ASP A 33 -4.88 -14.26 6.34
N TYR A 34 -4.81 -13.95 5.05
CA TYR A 34 -3.57 -13.57 4.38
C TYR A 34 -2.91 -12.35 5.03
N PHE A 35 -3.70 -11.36 5.45
CA PHE A 35 -3.18 -10.14 6.09
C PHE A 35 -2.98 -10.25 7.60
N ARG A 36 -3.19 -11.41 8.23
CA ARG A 36 -3.00 -11.60 9.69
C ARG A 36 -1.60 -11.27 10.17
N TRP A 37 -0.59 -11.39 9.31
CA TRP A 37 0.79 -11.05 9.67
C TRP A 37 0.90 -9.62 10.21
N LYS A 38 0.04 -8.69 9.78
CA LYS A 38 0.02 -7.30 10.28
C LYS A 38 -0.15 -7.20 11.81
N ASN A 39 -0.77 -8.19 12.46
CA ASN A 39 -0.89 -8.23 13.92
C ASN A 39 0.45 -8.43 14.64
N HIS A 40 1.48 -8.89 13.92
CA HIS A 40 2.79 -9.21 14.46
C HIS A 40 3.86 -8.15 14.10
N TYR A 41 3.49 -7.11 13.35
CA TYR A 41 4.42 -6.05 12.95
C TYR A 41 3.79 -4.68 13.23
N SER A 42 4.55 -3.83 13.91
CA SER A 42 4.25 -2.41 14.09
C SER A 42 5.28 -1.57 13.36
N TYR A 43 4.82 -0.47 12.75
CA TYR A 43 5.69 0.56 12.21
C TYR A 43 5.82 1.65 13.27
N HIS A 44 7.05 2.03 13.62
CA HIS A 44 7.33 3.10 14.56
C HIS A 44 8.07 4.21 13.80
N THR A 45 7.46 5.39 13.68
CA THR A 45 8.13 6.60 13.17
C THR A 45 8.84 7.32 14.34
N ARG A 46 9.74 8.25 14.02
CA ARG A 46 10.58 8.93 15.04
C ARG A 46 9.78 9.79 16.03
N GLU A 47 8.54 10.15 15.69
CA GLU A 47 7.64 10.97 16.48
C GLU A 47 6.25 10.34 16.45
N GLU A 48 5.97 9.50 17.46
CA GLU A 48 4.63 8.91 17.65
C GLU A 48 3.69 9.94 18.27
N SER A 49 3.12 10.79 17.43
CA SER A 49 1.92 11.54 17.78
C SER A 49 0.85 11.25 16.74
N VAL A 50 -0.42 11.24 17.14
CA VAL A 50 -1.56 11.06 16.22
C VAL A 50 -1.54 12.11 15.08
N GLU A 51 -0.95 13.28 15.34
CA GLU A 51 -0.79 14.38 14.40
C GLU A 51 0.37 14.18 13.40
N THR A 52 1.38 13.38 13.77
CA THR A 52 2.61 13.11 12.98
C THR A 52 2.66 11.68 12.43
N ASP A 53 1.62 10.88 12.65
CA ASP A 53 1.51 9.54 12.09
C ASP A 53 1.12 9.62 10.61
N ASP A 54 2.08 9.30 9.74
CA ASP A 54 1.92 9.32 8.29
C ASP A 54 0.80 8.38 7.80
N TYR A 55 0.53 7.28 8.50
CA TYR A 55 -0.53 6.34 8.15
C TYR A 55 -1.91 6.87 8.54
N CYS A 56 -2.06 7.51 9.71
CA CYS A 56 -3.30 8.19 10.08
C CYS A 56 -3.65 9.28 9.07
N ARG A 57 -2.66 10.09 8.67
CA ARG A 57 -2.85 11.13 7.64
C ARG A 57 -3.18 10.53 6.27
N PHE A 58 -2.56 9.40 5.91
CA PHE A 58 -2.91 8.70 4.68
C PHE A 58 -4.36 8.19 4.71
N CYS A 59 -4.77 7.56 5.81
CA CYS A 59 -6.14 7.09 6.01
C CYS A 59 -7.16 8.24 5.96
N SER A 60 -6.85 9.41 6.55
CA SER A 60 -7.76 10.56 6.49
C SER A 60 -7.94 11.07 5.06
N ILE A 61 -6.88 11.10 4.26
CA ILE A 61 -6.95 11.46 2.83
C ILE A 61 -7.82 10.46 2.05
N LEU A 62 -7.66 9.16 2.29
CA LEU A 62 -8.45 8.11 1.63
C LEU A 62 -9.95 8.13 2.01
N ASN A 63 -10.29 8.69 3.16
CA ASN A 63 -11.67 8.83 3.62
C ASN A 63 -12.26 10.22 3.34
N ASP A 64 -11.49 11.16 2.77
CA ASP A 64 -11.99 12.45 2.31
C ASP A 64 -12.47 12.34 0.85
N GLU A 65 -13.79 12.40 0.65
CA GLU A 65 -14.39 12.29 -0.67
C GLU A 65 -13.86 13.33 -1.68
N LYS A 66 -13.56 14.56 -1.22
CA LYS A 66 -13.06 15.62 -2.11
C LYS A 66 -11.66 15.29 -2.59
N LEU A 67 -10.82 14.76 -1.72
CA LEU A 67 -9.45 14.38 -2.05
C LEU A 67 -9.41 13.13 -2.93
N VAL A 68 -10.23 12.11 -2.66
CA VAL A 68 -10.29 10.89 -3.48
C VAL A 68 -10.85 11.16 -4.87
N LYS A 69 -11.83 12.07 -5.00
CA LYS A 69 -12.40 12.45 -6.31
C LYS A 69 -11.51 13.42 -7.09
N LYS A 70 -10.43 13.93 -6.50
CA LYS A 70 -9.52 14.87 -7.16
C LYS A 70 -8.65 14.14 -8.17
N VAL A 71 -8.89 14.39 -9.46
CA VAL A 71 -8.00 13.93 -10.53
C VAL A 71 -6.76 14.82 -10.57
N THR A 72 -5.58 14.20 -10.57
CA THR A 72 -4.29 14.89 -10.79
C THR A 72 -3.54 14.23 -11.93
N THR A 73 -2.98 15.04 -12.83
CA THR A 73 -2.23 14.58 -13.99
C THR A 73 -0.86 15.26 -14.00
N TYR A 74 0.20 14.46 -14.11
CA TYR A 74 1.58 14.93 -14.15
C TYR A 74 2.18 14.60 -15.51
N PRO A 75 2.28 15.58 -16.44
CA PRO A 75 2.75 15.34 -17.81
C PRO A 75 4.15 14.69 -17.84
N ASN A 76 5.06 15.18 -16.99
CA ASN A 76 6.40 14.64 -16.82
C ASN A 76 6.50 13.91 -15.47
N PHE A 77 5.82 12.77 -15.35
CA PHE A 77 5.77 12.00 -14.10
C PHE A 77 7.16 11.75 -13.48
N ARG A 78 8.16 11.44 -14.32
CA ARG A 78 9.52 11.16 -13.85
C ARG A 78 10.19 12.37 -13.21
N GLU A 79 10.04 13.56 -13.80
CA GLU A 79 10.57 14.81 -13.25
C GLU A 79 9.86 15.20 -11.96
N TRP A 80 8.54 15.01 -11.90
CA TRP A 80 7.75 15.28 -10.69
C TRP A 80 8.09 14.32 -9.53
N TRP A 81 8.22 13.03 -9.82
CA TRP A 81 8.49 12.00 -8.81
C TRP A 81 9.92 12.06 -8.31
N ASN A 82 10.88 12.27 -9.22
CA ASN A 82 12.30 12.30 -8.94
C ASN A 82 12.96 13.55 -9.57
N PRO A 83 12.69 14.75 -9.03
CA PRO A 83 13.29 15.97 -9.53
C PRO A 83 14.80 15.95 -9.26
N PRO A 84 15.61 16.55 -10.14
CA PRO A 84 17.07 16.52 -10.05
C PRO A 84 17.63 17.10 -8.74
N ASP A 85 16.83 17.91 -8.04
CA ASP A 85 17.25 18.68 -6.86
C ASP A 85 16.84 18.00 -5.54
N ARG A 86 16.20 16.82 -5.58
CA ARG A 86 15.75 16.09 -4.40
C ARG A 86 16.80 15.04 -4.02
N CYS A 87 17.68 15.40 -3.08
CA CYS A 87 18.58 14.48 -2.38
C CYS A 87 17.85 13.71 -1.26
#